data_AF-A0A9E1AYY5-F1
#
_entry.id   AF-A0A9E1AYY5-F1
#
_cell.length_a   1.000
_cell.length_b   1.000
_cell.length_c   1.000
_cell.angle_alpha   90.00
_cell.angle_beta   90.00
_cell.angle_gamma   90.00
#
_symmetry.space_group_name_H-M   'P 1'
#
loop_
_entity.id
_entity.type
_entity.pdbx_description
1 polymer ?
#
loop_
_entity_poly.entity_id
_entity_poly.type
_entity_poly.pdbx_seq_one_letter_code
_entity_poly.pdbx_strand_id
1 'polypeptide(L)' 'MDKVMEFLPFLIPLVIAEFALLGYTLHHILTHNTYKRGNRTLWLIITIVLMNFVGPILYFLFGKEDA' A
#
# COMPACT_ATOMS: atom_id res chain seq x y z
N MET A 1 27.18 19.88 -1.67
CA MET A 1 27.32 18.69 -2.53
C MET A 1 26.53 17.58 -1.85
N ASP A 2 25.50 17.13 -2.57
CA ASP A 2 24.68 15.92 -2.39
C ASP A 2 24.00 15.64 -1.03
N LYS A 3 23.12 16.56 -0.60
CA LYS A 3 22.20 16.35 0.55
C LYS A 3 21.38 15.05 0.44
N VAL A 4 21.13 14.55 -0.77
CA VAL A 4 20.40 13.29 -0.99
C VAL A 4 21.18 12.08 -0.46
N MET A 5 22.52 12.10 -0.49
CA MET A 5 23.35 11.02 0.06
C MET A 5 23.28 10.91 1.58
N GLU A 6 22.97 12.02 2.27
CA GLU A 6 22.81 12.03 3.73
C GLU A 6 21.49 11.37 4.15
N PHE A 7 20.45 11.46 3.31
CA PHE A 7 19.14 10.84 3.54
C PHE A 7 19.02 9.41 2.98
N LEU A 8 19.94 8.99 2.12
CA LEU A 8 20.01 7.64 1.53
C LEU A 8 19.83 6.50 2.56
N PRO A 9 20.52 6.47 3.72
CA PRO A 9 20.32 5.43 4.73
C PRO A 9 18.91 5.40 5.34
N PHE A 10 18.17 6.52 5.29
CA PHE A 10 16.76 6.59 5.71
C PHE A 10 15.79 6.28 4.56
N LEU A 11 16.12 6.67 3.33
CA LEU A 11 15.31 6.40 2.14
C LEU A 11 15.26 4.90 1.81
N ILE A 12 16.36 4.17 1.99
CA ILE A 12 16.40 2.72 1.75
C ILE A 12 15.31 1.99 2.56
N PRO A 13 15.25 2.10 3.90
CA PRO A 13 14.22 1.43 4.68
C PRO A 13 12.81 1.96 4.38
N LEU A 14 12.66 3.25 4.05
CA LEU A 14 11.37 3.82 3.64
C LEU A 14 10.83 3.15 2.38
N VAL A 15 11.68 3.02 1.35
CA VAL A 15 11.33 2.40 0.07
C VAL A 15 11.03 0.92 0.27
N ILE A 16 11.80 0.20 1.10
CA ILE A 16 11.51 -1.19 1.44
C ILE A 16 10.14 -1.31 2.11
N ALA A 17 9.84 -0.44 3.07
CA ALA A 17 8.55 -0.44 3.76
C ALA A 17 7.39 -0.14 2.80
N GLU A 18 7.57 0.80 1.87
CA GLU A 18 6.59 1.16 0.84
C GLU A 18 6.27 -0.04 -0.06
N PHE A 19 7.31 -0.68 -0.62
CA PHE A 19 7.12 -1.85 -1.49
C PHE A 19 6.58 -3.07 -0.73
N ALA A 20 7.02 -3.30 0.51
CA ALA A 20 6.50 -4.39 1.34
C ALA A 20 5.01 -4.18 1.63
N LEU A 21 4.61 -2.96 2.00
CA LEU A 21 3.22 -2.63 2.27
C LEU A 21 2.36 -2.75 1.01
N LEU A 22 2.80 -2.21 -0.12
CA LEU A 22 2.10 -2.31 -1.39
C LEU A 22 1.95 -3.78 -1.82
N GLY A 23 3.04 -4.55 -1.78
CA GLY A 23 3.01 -5.98 -2.12
C GLY A 23 2.05 -6.77 -1.25
N TYR A 24 2.08 -6.53 0.08
CA TYR A 24 1.15 -7.17 1.01
C TYR A 24 -0.31 -6.77 0.75
N THR A 25 -0.56 -5.50 0.46
CA THR A 25 -1.91 -4.98 0.14
C THR A 25 -2.47 -5.63 -1.12
N LEU A 26 -1.67 -5.68 -2.19
CA LEU A 26 -2.09 -6.31 -3.43
C LEU A 26 -2.36 -7.81 -3.23
N HIS A 27 -1.48 -8.50 -2.51
CA HIS A 27 -1.69 -9.91 -2.16
C HIS A 27 -2.99 -10.10 -1.37
N HIS A 28 -3.25 -9.24 -0.38
CA HIS A 28 -4.47 -9.28 0.42
C HIS A 28 -5.71 -9.00 -0.44
N ILE A 29 -5.71 -7.94 -1.27
CA ILE A 29 -6.82 -7.61 -2.18
C ILE A 29 -7.13 -8.78 -3.12
N LEU A 30 -6.11 -9.42 -3.70
CA LEU A 30 -6.31 -10.49 -4.67
C LEU A 30 -6.78 -11.81 -4.02
N THR A 31 -6.43 -12.03 -2.75
CA THR A 31 -6.75 -13.26 -2.02
C THR A 31 -8.05 -13.15 -1.22
N HIS A 32 -8.42 -11.96 -0.76
CA HIS A 32 -9.70 -11.73 -0.07
C HIS A 32 -10.86 -11.64 -1.07
N ASN A 33 -12.00 -12.24 -0.71
CA ASN A 33 -13.22 -12.22 -1.53
C ASN A 33 -14.32 -11.29 -0.96
N THR A 34 -14.18 -10.84 0.28
CA THR A 34 -15.13 -9.96 0.97
C THR A 34 -14.47 -8.62 1.29
N TYR A 35 -15.22 -7.53 1.18
CA TYR A 35 -14.74 -6.17 1.39
C TYR A 35 -15.78 -5.39 2.19
N LYS A 36 -15.32 -4.68 3.22
CA LYS A 36 -16.17 -3.86 4.10
C LYS A 36 -16.92 -2.76 3.32
N ARG A 37 -16.29 -2.22 2.27
CA ARG A 37 -16.87 -1.19 1.42
C ARG A 37 -16.37 -1.36 -0.02
N GLY A 38 -17.27 -1.40 -1.00
CA GLY A 38 -16.90 -1.50 -2.42
C GLY A 38 -16.62 -2.94 -2.88
N ASN A 39 -15.74 -3.09 -3.87
CA ASN A 39 -15.38 -4.38 -4.47
C ASN A 39 -13.87 -4.51 -4.73
N ARG A 40 -13.41 -5.69 -5.15
CA ARG A 40 -12.00 -5.97 -5.47
C ARG A 40 -11.40 -4.95 -6.43
N THR A 41 -12.08 -4.71 -7.55
CA THR A 41 -11.58 -3.85 -8.63
C THR A 41 -11.38 -2.42 -8.18
N LEU A 42 -12.33 -1.87 -7.39
CA LEU A 42 -12.23 -0.53 -6.84
C LEU A 42 -11.00 -0.39 -5.94
N TRP A 43 -10.77 -1.34 -5.03
CA TRP A 43 -9.61 -1.29 -4.13
C TRP A 43 -8.30 -1.47 -4.87
N LEU A 44 -8.29 -2.27 -5.92
CA LEU A 44 -7.13 -2.48 -6.77
C LEU A 44 -6.77 -1.18 -7.53
N ILE A 45 -7.76 -0.49 -8.10
CA ILE A 45 -7.58 0.82 -8.73
C ILE A 45 -7.07 1.86 -7.71
N ILE A 46 -7.73 1.98 -6.55
CA ILE A 46 -7.32 2.94 -5.51
C ILE A 46 -5.87 2.67 -5.08
N THR A 47 -5.52 1.41 -4.83
CA THR A 47 -4.17 1.02 -4.40
C THR A 47 -3.13 1.36 -5.45
N ILE A 48 -3.41 1.12 -6.73
CA ILE A 48 -2.47 1.42 -7.83
C ILE A 48 -2.36 2.91 -8.10
N VAL A 49 -3.48 3.63 -8.15
CA VAL A 49 -3.49 5.09 -8.44
C VAL A 49 -2.83 5.88 -7.30
N LEU A 50 -2.98 5.42 -6.06
CA LEU A 50 -2.39 6.04 -4.87
C LEU A 50 -1.11 5.32 -4.38
N MET A 51 -0.45 4.57 -5.27
CA MET A 51 0.71 3.63 -5.18
C MET A 51 1.70 3.73 -4.02
N ASN A 52 1.84 4.90 -3.38
CA ASN A 52 2.67 5.09 -2.20
C ASN A 52 2.01 4.47 -0.95
N PHE A 53 2.23 5.05 0.22
CA PHE A 53 1.55 4.66 1.46
C PHE A 53 0.04 4.87 1.44
N VAL A 54 -0.47 5.87 0.72
CA VAL A 54 -1.88 6.29 0.81
C VAL A 54 -2.84 5.20 0.33
N GLY A 55 -2.62 4.61 -0.84
CA GLY A 55 -3.50 3.55 -1.38
C GLY A 55 -3.61 2.33 -0.46
N PRO A 56 -2.48 1.69 -0.11
CA PRO A 56 -2.39 0.64 0.88
C PRO A 56 -3.04 0.96 2.24
N ILE A 57 -2.72 2.13 2.82
CA ILE A 57 -3.28 2.53 4.12
C ILE A 57 -4.80 2.68 4.02
N LEU A 58 -5.32 3.31 2.97
CA LEU A 58 -6.77 3.44 2.76
C LEU A 58 -7.45 2.07 2.62
N TYR A 59 -6.82 1.13 1.91
CA TYR A 59 -7.33 -0.23 1.82
C TYR A 59 -7.46 -0.87 3.22
N PHE A 60 -6.41 -0.80 4.04
CA PHE A 60 -6.47 -1.41 5.38
C PHE A 60 -7.44 -0.71 6.33
N LEU A 61 -7.61 0.61 6.21
CA LEU A 61 -8.53 1.36 7.09
C LEU A 61 -10.00 1.17 6.71
N PHE A 62 -10.32 1.15 5.41
CA PHE A 62 -11.70 1.23 4.93
C PHE A 62 -12.16 0.07 4.06
N GLY A 63 -11.23 -0.62 3.39
CA GLY A 63 -11.51 -1.69 2.44
C GLY A 63 -11.46 -3.08 3.03
N LYS A 64 -10.49 -3.31 3.93
CA LYS A 64 -10.36 -4.55 4.67
C LYS A 64 -11.56 -4.74 5.57
N GLU A 65 -12.18 -5.90 5.46
CA GLU A 65 -13.20 -6.36 6.39
C GLU A 65 -12.49 -7.02 7.57
N ASP A 66 -12.88 -6.63 8.78
CA ASP A 66 -12.39 -7.25 10.00
C ASP A 66 -13.11 -8.60 10.11
N ALA A 67 -12.34 -9.69 10.08
CA ALA A 67 -12.86 -11.05 10.24
C ALA A 67 -13.51 -11.25 11.61
#